data_AF-A0A8H5GKX4-F1
#
_entry.id   AF-A0A8H5GKX4-F1
#
_cell.length_a   1.000
_cell.length_b   1.000
_cell.length_c   1.000
_cell.angle_alpha   90.00
_cell.angle_beta   90.00
_cell.angle_gamma   90.00
#
_symmetry.space_group_name_H-M   'P 1'
#
loop_
_entity.id
_entity.type
_entity.pdbx_description
1 polymer ?
#
loop_
_entity_poly.entity_id
_entity_poly.type
_entity_poly.pdbx_seq_one_letter_code
_entity_poly.pdbx_strand_id
1 'polypeptide(L)' 'MKTADEKGDLIVFGRQFISNPDLPFRLLNDIPLTKYDRSLFYCPGDNNGKRYIDYPFSVEFLNQKKLEMTSVAA' A
#
# COMPACT_ATOMS: atom_id res chain seq x y z
N MET A 1 17.69 -5.78 -7.54
CA MET A 1 17.61 -4.88 -6.38
C MET A 1 19.01 -4.87 -5.77
N LYS A 2 19.96 -4.09 -6.34
CA LYS A 2 21.41 -4.34 -6.16
C LYS A 2 21.87 -4.55 -4.71
N THR A 3 21.41 -3.73 -3.77
CA THR A 3 21.78 -3.87 -2.36
C THR A 3 21.31 -5.18 -1.72
N ALA A 4 20.11 -5.65 -2.06
CA ALA A 4 19.62 -6.93 -1.54
C ALA A 4 20.38 -8.12 -2.16
N ASP A 5 20.60 -8.07 -3.47
CA ASP A 5 21.24 -9.16 -4.22
C ASP A 5 22.74 -9.27 -3.91
N GLU A 6 23.42 -8.14 -3.70
CA GLU A 6 24.87 -8.08 -3.50
C GLU A 6 25.28 -8.02 -2.03
N LYS A 7 24.44 -7.44 -1.15
CA LYS A 7 24.78 -7.21 0.28
C LYS A 7 23.83 -7.89 1.26
N GLY A 8 22.67 -8.38 0.80
CA GLY A 8 21.66 -8.98 1.66
C GLY A 8 20.84 -7.97 2.49
N ASP A 9 20.97 -6.67 2.22
CA ASP A 9 20.25 -5.65 3.00
C ASP A 9 18.80 -5.52 2.52
N LEU A 10 17.87 -5.42 3.48
CA LEU A 10 16.44 -5.26 3.25
C LEU A 10 15.90 -4.04 4.02
N ILE A 11 14.90 -3.38 3.45
CA ILE A 11 14.19 -2.27 4.09
C ILE A 11 12.76 -2.71 4.38
N VAL A 12 12.32 -2.50 5.62
CA VAL A 12 10.98 -2.88 6.09
C VAL A 12 10.19 -1.66 6.49
N PHE A 13 8.93 -1.57 6.03
CA PHE A 13 7.99 -0.51 6.38
C PHE A 13 6.83 -1.09 7.17
N GLY A 14 6.68 -0.66 8.44
CA GLY A 14 5.53 -1.04 9.27
C GLY A 14 4.38 -0.05 9.17
N ARG A 15 4.47 1.05 9.93
CA ARG A 15 3.42 2.08 10.08
C ARG A 15 2.87 2.62 8.76
N GLN A 16 3.74 2.85 7.77
CA GLN A 16 3.33 3.37 6.47
C GLN A 16 2.53 2.35 5.66
N PHE A 17 2.80 1.06 5.85
CA PHE A 17 2.11 0.00 5.11
C PHE A 17 0.67 -0.19 5.62
N ILE A 18 0.39 0.11 6.90
CA ILE A 18 -0.96 0.04 7.47
C ILE A 18 -1.94 0.91 6.68
N SER A 19 -1.56 2.16 6.38
CA SER A 19 -2.44 3.11 5.70
C SER A 19 -2.27 3.19 4.18
N ASN A 20 -1.29 2.47 3.63
CA ASN A 20 -0.95 2.49 2.20
C ASN A 20 -0.80 1.05 1.70
N PRO A 21 -1.89 0.37 1.32
CA PRO A 21 -1.82 -1.01 0.84
C PRO A 21 -1.02 -1.16 -0.46
N ASP A 22 -0.85 -0.07 -1.21
CA ASP A 22 -0.01 0.07 -2.41
C ASP A 22 1.32 0.79 -2.14
N LEU A 23 1.85 0.76 -0.91
CA LEU A 23 3.07 1.49 -0.55
C LEU A 23 4.24 1.32 -1.55
N PRO A 24 4.59 0.11 -2.03
CA PRO A 24 5.69 -0.04 -2.99
C PRO A 24 5.45 0.74 -4.30
N PHE A 25 4.21 0.75 -4.79
CA PHE A 25 3.83 1.50 -5.99
C PHE A 25 3.94 3.00 -5.75
N ARG A 26 3.49 3.48 -4.58
CA ARG A 26 3.61 4.90 -4.24
C ARG A 26 5.05 5.37 -4.14
N LEU A 27 5.92 4.59 -3.50
CA LEU A 27 7.35 4.91 -3.38
C LEU A 27 8.04 4.93 -4.75
N LEU A 28 7.68 4.01 -5.65
CA LEU A 28 8.28 3.94 -6.98
C LEU A 28 7.87 5.12 -7.88
N ASN A 29 6.64 5.62 -7.71
CA ASN A 29 6.05 6.65 -8.58
C ASN A 29 5.95 8.03 -7.91
N ASP A 30 6.60 8.23 -6.76
CA ASP A 30 6.57 9.48 -5.99
C ASP A 30 5.14 9.97 -5.66
N ILE A 31 4.26 9.03 -5.32
CA ILE A 31 2.87 9.34 -4.96
C ILE A 31 2.78 9.66 -3.46
N PRO A 32 2.07 10.72 -3.06
CA PRO A 32 1.87 11.05 -1.65
C PRO A 32 1.32 9.88 -0.83
N LEU A 33 1.92 9.68 0.35
CA LEU A 33 1.49 8.65 1.29
C LEU A 33 0.27 9.12 2.10
N THR A 34 -0.71 8.23 2.24
CA THR A 34 -1.83 8.37 3.17
C THR A 34 -1.30 8.37 4.60
N LYS A 35 -1.63 9.40 5.38
CA LYS A 35 -1.30 9.46 6.81
C LYS A 35 -2.01 8.32 7.56
N TYR A 36 -1.25 7.61 8.40
CA TYR A 36 -1.81 6.61 9.30
C TYR A 36 -2.48 7.28 10.51
N ASP A 37 -3.52 6.63 11.04
CA ASP A 37 -4.11 6.98 12.32
C ASP A 37 -3.67 5.95 13.37
N ARG A 38 -2.86 6.42 14.33
CA ARG A 38 -2.30 5.57 15.38
C ARG A 38 -3.36 5.05 16.36
N SER A 39 -4.47 5.76 16.52
CA SER A 39 -5.57 5.33 17.41
C SER A 39 -6.19 4.00 16.94
N LEU A 40 -6.03 3.66 15.66
CA LEU A 40 -6.61 2.50 15.02
C LEU A 40 -5.71 1.25 15.05
N PHE A 41 -4.46 1.35 15.49
CA PHE A 41 -3.49 0.25 15.35
C PHE A 41 -3.84 -1.00 16.17
N TYR A 42 -4.46 -0.78 17.33
CA TYR A 42 -4.77 -1.83 18.30
C TYR A 42 -6.24 -1.82 18.72
N CYS A 43 -7.08 -1.16 17.93
CA CYS A 43 -8.51 -1.12 18.19
C CYS A 43 -9.07 -2.54 17.99
N PRO A 44 -9.76 -3.13 18.99
CA PRO A 44 -10.53 -4.34 18.78
C PRO A 44 -11.53 -4.06 17.65
N GLY A 45 -11.54 -4.91 16.62
CA GLY A 45 -12.28 -4.65 15.38
C GLY A 45 -13.67 -4.09 15.66
N ASP A 46 -14.00 -2.97 15.02
CA ASP A 46 -15.35 -2.42 15.18
C ASP A 46 -16.34 -3.36 14.48
N ASN A 47 -17.45 -3.68 15.15
CA ASN A 47 -18.55 -4.45 14.56
C ASN A 47 -19.24 -3.69 13.40
N ASN A 48 -18.76 -2.48 13.07
CA ASN A 48 -19.31 -1.59 12.06
C ASN A 48 -18.52 -1.66 10.74
N GLY A 49 -17.55 -2.57 10.62
CA GLY A 49 -16.80 -2.88 9.41
C GLY A 49 -15.89 -1.77 8.90
N LYS A 50 -15.59 -0.77 9.73
CA LYS A 50 -14.74 0.37 9.35
C LYS A 50 -13.45 0.31 10.13
N ARG A 51 -12.35 0.53 9.42
CA ARG A 51 -10.96 0.66 9.88
C ARG A 51 -10.16 -0.64 9.84
N TYR A 52 -8.95 -0.50 9.30
CA TYR A 52 -7.87 -1.49 9.11
C TYR A 52 -7.77 -2.02 7.67
N ILE A 53 -8.85 -2.58 7.12
CA ILE A 53 -8.86 -3.14 5.75
C ILE A 53 -9.43 -2.19 4.69
N ASP A 54 -9.88 -1.01 5.09
CA ASP A 54 -10.60 -0.03 4.28
C ASP A 54 -9.74 1.16 3.84
N TYR A 55 -8.42 1.11 4.06
CA TYR A 55 -7.51 2.12 3.52
C TYR A 55 -7.52 2.08 1.98
N PRO A 56 -7.72 3.23 1.31
CA PRO A 56 -7.83 3.25 -0.14
C PRO A 56 -6.47 3.09 -0.81
N PHE A 57 -6.48 2.39 -1.95
CA PHE A 57 -5.42 2.47 -2.94
C PHE A 57 -5.35 3.88 -3.55
N SER A 58 -4.19 4.26 -4.07
CA SER A 58 -4.06 5.48 -4.88
C SER A 58 -4.86 5.35 -6.18
N VAL A 59 -5.30 6.49 -6.72
CA VAL A 59 -6.08 6.53 -7.97
C VAL A 59 -5.21 6.01 -9.12
N GLU A 60 -3.93 6.34 -9.10
CA GLU A 60 -2.90 5.92 -10.04
C GLU A 60 -2.75 4.39 -10.04
N PHE A 61 -2.71 3.76 -8.86
CA PHE A 61 -2.63 2.31 -8.74
C PHE A 61 -3.86 1.62 -9.34
N LEU A 62 -5.06 2.13 -9.04
CA LEU A 62 -6.30 1.59 -9.59
C LEU A 62 -6.37 1.73 -11.11
N ASN A 63 -5.89 2.87 -11.65
CA ASN A 63 -5.81 3.09 -13.09
C ASN A 63 -4.86 2.10 -13.76
N GLN A 64 -3.68 1.88 -13.18
CA GLN A 64 -2.73 0.88 -13.70
C GLN A 64 -3.35 -0.52 -13.71
N LYS A 65 -4.00 -0.93 -12.61
CA LYS A 65 -4.66 -2.24 -12.52
C LYS A 65 -5.79 -2.40 -13.54
N LYS A 66 -6.54 -1.33 -13.80
CA LYS A 66 -7.59 -1.33 -14.82
C LYS A 66 -7.02 -1.51 -16.24
N LEU A 67 -5.91 -0.82 -16.54
CA LEU A 67 -5.22 -0.95 -17.82
C LEU A 67 -4.68 -2.38 -18.03
N GLU A 68 -4.04 -2.95 -17.00
CA GLU A 68 -3.56 -4.33 -17.01
C GLU A 68 -4.71 -5.33 -17.26
N MET A 69 -5.82 -5.22 -16.53
CA MET A 69 -6.99 -6.10 -16.74
C MET A 69 -7.60 -5.97 -18.14
N THR A 70 -7.64 -4.76 -18.69
CA THR A 70 -8.19 -4.54 -20.04
C THR A 70 -7.29 -5.18 -21.11
N SER A 71 -5.97 -5.17 -20.90
CA SER A 71 -4.99 -5.76 -21.83
C SER A 71 -4.97 -7.29 -21.83
N VAL A 72 -5.45 -7.93 -20.75
CA VAL A 72 -5.53 -9.40 -20.63
C VAL A 72 -6.85 -9.95 -21.18
N ALA A 73 -7.87 -9.10 -21.31
CA ALA A 73 -9.20 -9.49 -21.80
C ALA A 73 -9.40 -9.27 -23.32
N ALA A 74 -8.36 -8.79 -24.03
CA ALA A 74 -8.33 -8.60 -25.49
C ALA A 74 -7.47 -9.68 -26.15
#